data_AF-A0AAX4FWD1-F1
#
_entry.id   AF-A0AAX4FWD1-F1
#
_cell.length_a   1.000
_cell.length_b   1.000
_cell.length_c   1.000
_cell.angle_alpha   90.00
_cell.angle_beta   90.00
_cell.angle_gamma   90.00
#
_symmetry.space_group_name_H-M   'P 1'
#
loop_
_entity.id
_entity.type
_entity.pdbx_description
1 polymer ?
#
loop_
_entity_poly.entity_id
_entity_poly.type
_entity_poly.pdbx_seq_one_letter_code
_entity_poly.pdbx_strand_id
1 'polypeptide(L)' 'MCKEEVEIARLVLVDTVTGTRIRHRIRNMKQALKQQEWYEAALGRRVRIEKEFRR' A
#
# COMPACT_ATOMS: atom_id res chain seq x y z
N MET A 1 7.85 21.93 -20.27
CA MET A 1 8.07 22.19 -18.84
C MET A 1 6.83 21.72 -18.10
N CYS A 2 6.97 20.67 -17.28
CA CYS A 2 6.20 20.38 -16.07
C CYS A 2 7.02 19.25 -15.42
N LYS A 3 8.07 19.62 -14.67
CA LYS A 3 8.76 18.66 -13.80
C LYS A 3 7.73 18.33 -12.74
N GLU A 4 7.00 17.24 -12.93
CA GLU A 4 6.18 16.64 -11.90
C GLU A 4 7.15 16.30 -10.78
N GLU A 5 7.16 17.14 -9.74
CA GLU A 5 7.86 16.84 -8.51
C GLU A 5 7.34 15.50 -8.06
N VAL A 6 8.17 14.47 -8.21
CA VAL A 6 7.87 13.14 -7.70
C VAL A 6 8.00 13.24 -6.18
N GLU A 7 6.99 13.85 -5.54
CA GLU A 7 6.69 13.59 -4.14
C GLU A 7 6.72 12.07 -4.01
N ILE A 8 7.63 11.55 -3.19
CA ILE A 8 7.90 10.11 -3.12
C ILE A 8 6.66 9.44 -2.51
N ALA A 9 5.70 9.10 -3.37
CA ALA A 9 4.45 8.46 -3.00
C ALA A 9 4.78 7.01 -2.62
N ARG A 10 4.74 6.71 -1.31
CA ARG A 10 4.94 5.36 -0.80
C ARG A 10 3.62 4.60 -0.90
N LEU A 11 3.68 3.38 -1.43
CA LEU A 11 2.55 2.46 -1.39
C LEU A 11 2.48 1.79 -0.03
N VAL A 12 1.30 1.78 0.57
CA VAL A 12 1.04 1.20 1.90
C VAL A 12 -0.16 0.29 1.84
N LEU A 13 -0.15 -0.76 2.64
CA LEU A 13 -1.29 -1.66 2.80
C LEU A 13 -1.96 -1.33 4.14
N VAL A 14 -3.29 -1.20 4.12
CA VAL A 14 -4.11 -0.89 5.29
C VAL A 14 -5.19 -1.94 5.43
N ASP A 15 -5.22 -2.58 6.59
CA ASP A 15 -6.26 -3.52 6.96
C ASP A 15 -7.57 -2.76 7.19
N THR A 16 -8.63 -3.10 6.44
CA THR A 16 -9.87 -2.31 6.49
C THR A 16 -10.72 -2.56 7.73
N VAL A 17 -10.43 -3.63 8.48
CA VAL A 17 -11.20 -4.02 9.67
C VAL A 17 -10.64 -3.37 10.92
N THR A 18 -9.31 -3.35 11.03
CA THR A 18 -8.60 -2.80 12.19
C THR A 18 -8.07 -1.39 11.97
N GLY A 19 -8.07 -0.91 10.71
CA GLY A 19 -7.38 0.31 10.32
C GLY A 19 -5.85 0.21 10.44
N THR A 20 -5.31 -0.99 10.65
CA THR A 20 -3.89 -1.17 10.91
C THR A 20 -3.10 -1.05 9.61
N ARG A 21 -2.09 -0.17 9.63
CA ARG A 21 -1.13 -0.10 8.55
C ARG A 21 -0.12 -1.24 8.64
N ILE A 22 -0.03 -2.02 7.58
CA ILE A 22 0.91 -3.12 7.45
C ILE A 22 2.30 -2.55 7.16
N ARG A 23 3.27 -2.85 8.05
CA ARG A 23 4.65 -2.37 7.97
C ARG A 23 5.50 -3.17 6.96
N HIS A 24 4.95 -3.45 5.78
CA HIS A 24 5.67 -4.12 4.70
C HIS A 24 6.22 -3.10 3.71
N ARG A 25 7.47 -3.27 3.27
CA ARG A 25 8.09 -2.36 2.29
C ARG A 25 7.60 -2.69 0.88
N ILE A 26 6.77 -1.83 0.31
CA ILE A 26 6.28 -1.96 -1.07
C ILE A 26 7.07 -1.02 -1.98
N ARG A 27 7.68 -1.57 -3.04
CA ARG A 27 8.46 -0.80 -4.00
C ARG A 27 7.69 -0.43 -5.27
N ASN A 28 6.65 -1.18 -5.61
CA ASN A 28 5.84 -0.98 -6.82
C ASN A 28 4.44 -1.58 -6.66
N MET A 29 3.55 -1.24 -7.61
CA MET A 29 2.15 -1.65 -7.60
C MET A 29 1.97 -3.17 -7.69
N LYS A 30 2.80 -3.86 -8.50
CA LYS A 30 2.76 -5.32 -8.65
C LYS A 30 3.04 -6.04 -7.32
N GLN A 31 4.04 -5.56 -6.58
CA GLN A 31 4.33 -6.08 -5.25
C GLN A 31 3.19 -5.76 -4.28
N ALA A 32 2.57 -4.59 -4.38
CA ALA A 32 1.44 -4.22 -3.55
C ALA A 32 0.25 -5.16 -3.73
N LEU A 33 -0.12 -5.49 -4.98
CA LEU A 33 -1.22 -6.40 -5.31
C LEU A 33 -0.94 -7.81 -4.79
N LYS A 34 0.26 -8.35 -5.05
CA LYS A 34 0.64 -9.67 -4.55
C LYS A 34 0.57 -9.76 -3.02
N GLN A 35 1.00 -8.70 -2.34
CA GLN A 35 0.94 -8.63 -0.88
C GLN A 35 -0.49 -8.47 -0.39
N GLN A 36 -1.31 -7.66 -1.06
CA GLN A 36 -2.74 -7.54 -0.77
C GLN A 36 -3.42 -8.92 -0.82
N GLU A 37 -3.28 -9.66 -1.93
CA GLU A 37 -3.86 -11.00 -2.06
C GLU A 37 -3.38 -11.95 -0.95
N TRP A 38 -2.08 -11.91 -0.63
CA TRP A 38 -1.51 -12.74 0.43
C TRP A 38 -2.09 -12.40 1.80
N TYR A 39 -2.20 -11.12 2.15
CA TYR A 39 -2.77 -10.68 3.43
C TYR A 39 -4.28 -10.92 3.51
N GLU A 40 -5.01 -10.74 2.41
CA GLU A 40 -6.45 -11.04 2.36
C GLU A 40 -6.70 -12.54 2.56
N ALA A 41 -5.90 -13.40 1.94
CA ALA A 41 -5.96 -14.84 2.15
C ALA A 41 -5.53 -15.26 3.57
N ALA A 42 -4.50 -14.62 4.14
CA ALA A 42 -3.99 -14.96 5.46
C ALA A 42 -4.88 -14.47 6.61
N LEU A 43 -5.48 -13.29 6.47
CA LEU A 43 -6.30 -12.65 7.51
C LEU A 43 -7.81 -12.94 7.34
N GLY A 44 -8.23 -13.43 6.16
CA GLY A 44 -9.64 -13.66 5.84
C GLY A 44 -10.47 -12.36 5.75
N ARG A 45 -9.83 -11.22 5.55
CA ARG A 45 -10.47 -9.89 5.53
C ARG A 45 -9.77 -8.95 4.56
N ARG A 46 -10.47 -7.89 4.15
CA ARG A 46 -10.04 -7.01 3.06
C ARG A 46 -8.86 -6.11 3.45
N VAL A 47 -7.94 -5.90 2.52
CA VAL A 47 -6.80 -5.00 2.67
C VAL A 47 -6.84 -3.98 1.54
N ARG A 48 -6.67 -2.70 1.86
CA ARG A 48 -6.64 -1.61 0.89
C ARG A 48 -5.21 -1.17 0.64
N ILE A 49 -4.90 -0.85 -0.62
CA ILE A 49 -3.64 -0.20 -0.97
C ILE A 49 -3.87 1.31 -1.01
N GLU A 50 -3.06 2.07 -0.27
CA GLU A 50 -3.08 3.53 -0.26
C GLU A 50 -1.73 4.10 -0.72
N LYS A 51 -1.78 5.32 -1.26
CA LYS A 51 -0.59 6.12 -1.60
C LYS A 51 -0.39 7.15 -0.48
N GLU A 52 0.71 7.01 0.24
CA GLU A 52 1.16 8.01 1.21
C GLU A 52 2.12 8.98 0.52
N PHE A 53 1.73 10.24 0.45
CA PHE A 53 2.59 11.34 0.00
C PHE A 53 3.37 11.85 1.19
N ARG A 54 4.71 11.80 1.11
CA ARG A 54 5.57 12.41 2.12
C ARG A 54 5.78 13.87 1.73
N ARG A 55 5.27 14.77 2.57
CA ARG A 55 5.46 16.22 2.48
C ARG A 55 6.91 16.62 2.79
#